data_AF-Q65AS0-F1
#
_entry.id   AF-Q65AS0-F1
#
_cell.length_a   1.000
_cell.length_b   1.000
_cell.length_c   1.000
_cell.angle_alpha   90.00
_cell.angle_beta   90.00
_cell.angle_gamma   90.00
#
_symmetry.space_group_name_H-M   'P 1'
#
loop_
_entity.id
_entity.type
_entity.pdbx_description
1 polymer ?
#
loop_
_entity_poly.entity_id
_entity_poly.type
_entity_poly.pdbx_seq_one_letter_code
_entity_poly.pdbx_strand_id
1 'polypeptide(L)'
;CLILDKFESYDDEIQLTQRALSLLEENRFWAGVVFPDMYPWTSALPTHVKYKIRMDIDVVEKTNKIKDRYWDSGPRADPVEDFRYIWGGFAYLQDMIEQGITRSQAQVEVPVGIYLQQMPYPCFVDDS
;
A
#
# COMPACT_ATOMS: atom_id res chain seq x y z
N CYS A 1 9.31 -21.58 3.19
CA CYS A 1 8.41 -21.61 4.37
C CYS A 1 7.65 -20.29 4.45
N LEU A 2 6.40 -20.29 4.90
CA LEU A 2 5.59 -19.07 5.09
C LEU A 2 5.43 -18.80 6.58
N ILE A 3 5.67 -17.57 7.00
CA ILE A 3 5.36 -17.09 8.35
C ILE A 3 4.04 -16.32 8.23
N LEU A 4 3.01 -16.80 8.93
CA LEU A 4 1.67 -16.18 8.92
C LEU A 4 1.50 -15.13 10.03
N ASP A 5 2.24 -15.28 11.11
CA ASP A 5 2.24 -14.32 12.22
C ASP A 5 3.17 -13.14 11.89
N LYS A 6 2.60 -12.13 11.25
CA LYS A 6 3.32 -10.95 10.71
C LYS A 6 2.90 -9.63 11.35
N PHE A 7 1.90 -9.63 12.23
CA PHE A 7 1.32 -8.40 12.77
C PHE A 7 2.00 -8.02 14.09
N GLU A 8 2.62 -6.85 14.14
CA GLU A 8 3.16 -6.24 15.36
C GLU A 8 2.43 -4.90 15.59
N SER A 9 1.76 -4.74 16.74
CA SER A 9 1.02 -3.51 17.09
C SER A 9 1.85 -2.56 17.95
N TYR A 10 1.67 -1.26 17.73
CA TYR A 10 2.36 -0.19 18.46
C TYR A 10 1.38 0.95 18.78
N ASP A 11 1.57 1.60 19.93
CA ASP A 11 0.75 2.73 20.35
C ASP A 11 1.14 4.04 19.64
N ASP A 12 2.42 4.19 19.31
CA ASP A 12 2.99 5.41 18.72
C ASP A 12 3.60 5.20 17.34
N GLU A 13 3.40 6.17 16.44
CA GLU A 13 4.03 6.19 15.11
C GLU A 13 5.58 6.19 15.20
N ILE A 14 6.14 6.75 16.27
CA ILE A 14 7.60 6.76 16.52
C ILE A 14 8.12 5.35 16.78
N GLN A 15 7.46 4.59 17.65
CA GLN A 15 7.85 3.21 17.97
C GLN A 15 7.75 2.32 16.72
N LEU A 16 6.65 2.46 15.97
CA LEU A 16 6.47 1.77 14.69
C LEU A 16 7.61 2.09 13.72
N THR A 17 8.01 3.37 13.63
CA THR A 17 9.08 3.78 12.71
C THR A 17 10.44 3.23 13.14
N GLN A 18 10.77 3.27 14.43
CA GLN A 18 12.01 2.69 14.95
C GLN A 18 12.07 1.17 14.70
N ARG A 19 10.96 0.46 14.95
CA ARG A 19 10.87 -0.97 14.65
C ARG A 19 11.01 -1.24 13.16
N ALA A 20 10.31 -0.47 12.32
CA ALA A 20 10.36 -0.60 10.88
C ALA A 20 11.81 -0.50 10.36
N LEU A 21 12.59 0.46 10.85
CA LEU A 21 14.01 0.61 10.50
C LEU A 21 14.82 -0.65 10.87
N SER A 22 14.63 -1.21 12.07
CA SER A 22 15.32 -2.46 12.44
C SER A 22 14.93 -3.65 11.55
N LEU A 23 13.66 -3.74 11.16
CA LEU A 23 13.17 -4.81 10.29
C LEU A 23 13.61 -4.64 8.82
N LEU A 24 13.85 -3.40 8.39
CA LEU A 24 14.41 -3.10 7.07
C LEU A 24 15.85 -3.60 6.95
N GLU A 25 16.67 -3.43 8.00
CA GLU A 25 18.04 -3.97 8.04
C GLU A 25 18.08 -5.50 7.89
N GLU A 26 17.06 -6.19 8.42
CA GLU A 26 16.90 -7.64 8.29
C GLU A 26 16.17 -8.07 7.00
N ASN A 27 15.74 -7.15 6.14
CA ASN A 27 14.90 -7.39 4.97
C ASN A 27 13.58 -8.14 5.29
N ARG A 28 12.95 -7.75 6.40
CA ARG A 28 11.73 -8.38 6.94
C ARG A 28 10.54 -7.42 7.03
N PHE A 29 10.77 -6.12 6.84
CA PHE A 29 9.71 -5.13 6.85
C PHE A 29 8.94 -5.15 5.52
N TRP A 30 7.61 -5.17 5.58
CA TRP A 30 6.76 -5.04 4.40
C TRP A 30 6.07 -3.68 4.37
N ALA A 31 5.32 -3.37 5.43
CA ALA A 31 4.64 -2.09 5.59
C ALA A 31 4.28 -1.83 7.05
N GLY A 32 4.10 -0.56 7.39
CA GLY A 32 3.46 -0.11 8.61
C GLY A 32 2.14 0.60 8.28
N VAL A 33 1.10 0.35 9.07
CA VAL A 33 -0.20 0.99 8.91
C VAL A 33 -0.45 1.88 10.12
N VAL A 34 -0.76 3.15 9.87
CA VAL A 34 -0.98 4.16 10.92
C VAL A 34 -2.40 4.67 10.84
N PHE A 35 -3.13 4.62 11.95
CA PHE A 35 -4.48 5.19 12.07
C PHE A 35 -4.44 6.46 12.93
N PRO A 36 -4.31 7.66 12.33
CA PRO A 36 -4.07 8.91 13.07
C PRO A 36 -5.24 9.35 13.95
N ASP A 37 -6.46 8.96 13.59
CA ASP A 37 -7.71 9.36 14.28
C ASP A 37 -8.22 8.24 15.22
N MET A 38 -7.33 7.33 15.66
CA MET A 38 -7.63 6.26 16.61
C MET A 38 -6.77 6.41 17.87
N TYR A 39 -7.40 6.31 19.04
CA TYR A 39 -6.74 6.42 20.33
C TYR A 39 -7.06 5.21 21.20
N PRO A 40 -6.29 4.93 22.27
CA PRO A 40 -6.53 3.78 23.13
C PRO A 40 -7.92 3.73 23.79
N TRP A 41 -8.58 4.88 23.93
CA TRP A 41 -9.94 4.99 24.47
C TRP A 41 -11.04 4.96 23.39
N THR A 42 -10.66 4.83 22.11
CA THR A 42 -11.61 4.71 21.00
C THR A 42 -12.21 3.31 21.01
N SER A 43 -13.46 3.19 21.42
CA SER A 43 -14.18 1.90 21.52
C SER A 43 -14.89 1.49 20.22
N ALA A 44 -15.07 2.42 19.28
CA ALA A 44 -15.75 2.19 18.01
C ALA A 44 -15.05 2.94 16.87
N LEU A 45 -15.09 2.37 15.66
CA LEU A 45 -14.57 3.02 14.47
C LEU A 45 -15.37 4.30 14.14
N PRO A 46 -14.72 5.42 13.81
CA PRO A 46 -15.39 6.61 13.32
C PRO A 46 -16.03 6.32 11.95
N THR A 47 -17.01 7.14 11.56
CA THR A 47 -17.69 7.02 10.26
C THR A 47 -16.73 7.16 9.09
N HIS A 48 -15.77 8.08 9.20
CA HIS A 48 -14.72 8.28 8.21
C HIS A 48 -13.37 7.89 8.80
N VAL A 49 -12.86 6.72 8.42
CA VAL A 49 -11.56 6.21 8.85
C VAL A 49 -10.47 6.75 7.94
N LYS A 50 -9.46 7.39 8.54
CA LYS A 50 -8.21 7.74 7.86
C LYS A 50 -7.12 6.77 8.28
N TYR A 51 -6.27 6.40 7.33
CA TYR A 51 -5.09 5.59 7.59
C TYR A 51 -3.96 6.00 6.64
N LYS A 52 -2.73 5.63 7.02
CA LYS A 52 -1.52 5.78 6.20
C LYS A 52 -0.87 4.42 6.04
N ILE A 53 -0.47 4.07 4.83
CA ILE A 53 0.43 2.94 4.58
C ILE A 53 1.83 3.51 4.42
N ARG A 54 2.79 3.04 5.23
CA ARG A 54 4.20 3.40 5.16
C ARG A 54 5.00 2.19 4.70
N MET A 55 5.70 2.32 3.60
CA MET A 55 6.53 1.26 3.01
C MET A 55 7.93 1.79 2.74
N ASP A 56 8.87 0.89 2.47
CA ASP A 56 10.19 1.29 1.98
C ASP A 56 10.05 1.95 0.60
N ILE A 57 10.83 3.01 0.38
CA ILE A 57 10.83 3.77 -0.87
C ILE A 57 11.26 2.92 -2.07
N ASP A 58 12.02 1.86 -1.84
CA ASP A 58 12.51 0.99 -2.91
C ASP A 58 11.43 0.01 -3.40
N VAL A 59 10.39 -0.24 -2.61
CA VAL A 59 9.30 -1.18 -2.93
C VAL A 59 7.96 -0.48 -3.21
N VAL A 60 7.92 0.85 -3.24
CA VAL A 60 6.71 1.60 -3.55
C VAL A 60 7.03 2.76 -4.50
N GLU A 61 6.01 3.25 -5.21
CA GLU A 61 6.16 4.42 -6.07
C GLU A 61 6.54 5.67 -5.26
N LYS A 62 7.41 6.51 -5.82
CA LYS A 62 7.88 7.71 -5.15
C LYS A 62 6.80 8.78 -5.15
N THR A 63 6.46 9.31 -3.98
CA THR A 63 5.39 10.31 -3.82
C THR A 63 5.87 11.76 -4.02
N ASN A 64 7.05 11.97 -4.60
CA ASN A 64 7.59 13.32 -4.83
C ASN A 64 7.09 13.96 -6.14
N LYS A 65 6.44 13.18 -7.02
CA LYS A 65 5.86 13.62 -8.28
C LYS A 65 4.58 12.85 -8.53
N ILE A 66 3.61 13.50 -9.19
CA ILE A 66 2.35 12.86 -9.60
C ILE A 66 2.36 12.39 -11.05
N LYS A 67 3.34 12.84 -11.85
CA LYS A 67 3.49 12.50 -13.27
C LYS A 67 4.93 12.66 -13.73
N ASP A 68 5.25 12.09 -14.88
CA ASP A 68 6.57 12.22 -15.49
C ASP A 68 6.83 13.68 -15.89
N ARG A 69 8.10 14.07 -15.78
CA ARG A 69 8.51 15.44 -16.09
C ARG A 69 8.45 15.73 -17.59
N TYR A 70 8.85 14.74 -18.38
CA TYR A 70 8.76 14.76 -19.83
C TYR A 70 7.73 13.73 -20.24
N TRP A 71 6.95 14.06 -21.26
CA TRP A 71 6.00 13.14 -21.82
C TRP A 71 6.75 12.09 -22.65
N ASP A 72 6.48 10.82 -22.34
CA ASP A 72 6.93 9.67 -23.10
C ASP A 72 5.75 9.12 -23.91
N SER A 73 6.02 8.80 -25.18
CA SER A 73 5.06 8.17 -26.09
C SER A 73 4.92 6.67 -25.86
N GLY A 74 5.80 6.05 -25.09
CA GLY A 74 5.70 4.64 -24.73
C GLY A 74 4.62 4.37 -23.68
N PRO A 75 4.09 3.13 -23.61
CA PRO A 75 3.33 2.68 -22.46
C PRO A 75 4.22 2.63 -21.21
N ARG A 76 3.67 3.03 -20.06
CA ARG A 76 4.26 2.71 -18.76
C ARG A 76 3.98 1.26 -18.40
N ALA A 77 4.83 0.37 -18.90
CA ALA A 77 4.66 -1.07 -18.78
C ALA A 77 5.91 -1.79 -18.28
N ASP A 78 6.91 -1.07 -17.77
CA ASP A 78 8.09 -1.70 -17.18
C ASP A 78 7.70 -2.40 -15.86
N PRO A 79 7.87 -3.73 -15.75
CA PRO A 79 7.42 -4.47 -14.58
C PRO A 79 8.19 -4.13 -13.30
N VAL A 80 9.40 -3.58 -13.40
CA VAL A 80 10.26 -3.24 -12.25
C VAL A 80 10.04 -1.79 -11.85
N GLU A 81 10.05 -0.87 -12.82
CA GLU A 81 9.95 0.56 -12.55
C GLU A 81 8.52 1.06 -12.46
N ASP A 82 7.63 0.69 -13.37
CA ASP A 82 6.27 1.25 -13.46
C ASP A 82 5.26 0.54 -12.56
N PHE A 83 5.50 -0.73 -12.21
CA PHE A 83 4.51 -1.56 -11.49
C PHE A 83 4.77 -1.66 -9.97
N ARG A 84 5.49 -0.69 -9.38
CA ARG A 84 5.86 -0.68 -7.95
C ARG A 84 4.69 -0.86 -6.99
N TYR A 85 3.54 -0.27 -7.28
CA TYR A 85 2.33 -0.46 -6.46
C TYR A 85 1.82 -1.91 -6.45
N ILE A 86 2.12 -2.70 -7.48
CA ILE A 86 1.70 -4.10 -7.63
C ILE A 86 2.78 -5.04 -7.13
N TRP A 87 4.02 -4.95 -7.62
CA TRP A 87 5.06 -5.89 -7.23
C TRP A 87 5.51 -5.69 -5.77
N GLY A 88 5.51 -4.45 -5.28
CA GLY A 88 5.76 -4.14 -3.87
C GLY A 88 4.56 -4.45 -2.96
N GLY A 89 3.37 -4.54 -3.54
CA GLY A 89 2.16 -4.99 -2.88
C GLY A 89 1.39 -3.93 -2.09
N PHE A 90 1.66 -2.64 -2.32
CA PHE A 90 0.88 -1.54 -1.77
C PHE A 90 -0.62 -1.68 -2.09
N ALA A 91 -0.96 -2.00 -3.35
CA ALA A 91 -2.35 -2.16 -3.77
C ALA A 91 -3.07 -3.32 -3.05
N TYR A 92 -2.36 -4.41 -2.76
CA TYR A 92 -2.92 -5.53 -1.99
C TYR A 92 -3.18 -5.13 -0.54
N LEU A 93 -2.24 -4.41 0.09
CA LEU A 93 -2.43 -3.89 1.44
C LEU A 93 -3.62 -2.94 1.51
N GLN A 94 -3.74 -2.04 0.53
CA GLN A 94 -4.86 -1.12 0.43
C GLN A 94 -6.19 -1.88 0.38
N ASP A 95 -6.32 -2.85 -0.55
CA ASP A 95 -7.54 -3.66 -0.70
C ASP A 95 -7.88 -4.44 0.59
N MET A 96 -6.90 -5.10 1.21
CA MET A 96 -7.11 -5.84 2.46
C MET A 96 -7.56 -4.93 3.62
N ILE A 97 -6.97 -3.74 3.76
CA ILE A 97 -7.33 -2.78 4.81
C ILE A 97 -8.73 -2.20 4.56
N GLU A 98 -9.03 -1.81 3.32
CA GLU A 98 -10.33 -1.24 2.96
C GLU A 98 -11.47 -2.25 3.14
N GLN A 99 -11.25 -3.52 2.76
CA GLN A 99 -12.19 -4.60 3.05
C GLN A 99 -12.34 -4.81 4.57
N GLY A 100 -11.25 -4.77 5.34
CA GLY A 100 -11.29 -4.88 6.80
C GLY A 100 -12.11 -3.77 7.47
N ILE A 101 -11.88 -2.51 7.07
CA ILE A 101 -12.63 -1.34 7.55
C ILE A 101 -14.11 -1.48 7.18
N THR A 102 -14.39 -1.80 5.91
CA THR A 102 -15.77 -1.94 5.39
C THR A 102 -16.54 -3.02 6.14
N ARG A 103 -15.96 -4.21 6.33
CA ARG A 103 -16.58 -5.30 7.09
C ARG A 103 -16.85 -4.91 8.54
N SER A 104 -15.91 -4.18 9.15
CA SER A 104 -16.04 -3.74 10.54
C SER A 104 -17.15 -2.68 10.72
N GLN A 105 -17.32 -1.77 9.76
CA GLN A 105 -18.38 -0.75 9.79
C GLN A 105 -19.75 -1.29 9.37
N ALA A 106 -19.81 -2.12 8.32
CA ALA A 106 -21.05 -2.65 7.79
C ALA A 106 -21.62 -3.81 8.62
N GLN A 107 -20.79 -4.48 9.44
CA GLN A 107 -21.13 -5.67 10.22
C GLN A 107 -21.76 -6.80 9.39
N VAL A 108 -21.54 -6.79 8.07
CA VAL A 108 -22.05 -7.75 7.10
C VAL A 108 -20.88 -8.16 6.20
N GLU A 109 -20.86 -9.43 5.81
CA GLU A 109 -19.88 -9.92 4.85
C GLU A 109 -20.24 -9.40 3.46
N VAL A 110 -19.35 -8.58 2.90
CA VAL A 110 -19.50 -8.00 1.56
C VAL A 110 -18.61 -8.80 0.60
N PRO A 111 -19.17 -9.72 -0.21
CA PRO A 111 -18.40 -10.53 -1.16
C PRO A 111 -18.04 -9.69 -2.39
N VAL A 112 -17.08 -8.78 -2.24
CA VAL A 112 -16.55 -7.97 -3.34
C VAL A 112 -15.14 -8.45 -3.64
N GLY A 113 -14.91 -8.83 -4.90
CA GLY A 113 -13.59 -9.07 -5.46
C GLY A 113 -13.21 -7.92 -6.38
N ILE A 114 -11.97 -7.45 -6.30
CA ILE A 114 -11.43 -6.39 -7.15
C ILE A 114 -10.46 -7.01 -8.15
N TYR A 115 -10.56 -6.60 -9.41
CA TYR A 115 -9.60 -6.93 -10.46
C TYR A 115 -9.00 -5.65 -11.03
N LEU A 116 -7.69 -5.64 -11.25
CA LEU A 116 -6.96 -4.52 -11.82
C LEU A 116 -6.54 -4.85 -13.25
N GLN A 117 -6.88 -3.97 -14.19
CA GLN A 117 -6.47 -4.06 -15.59
C GLN A 117 -5.96 -2.72 -16.07
N GLN A 118 -4.78 -2.71 -16.69
CA GLN A 118 -4.28 -1.52 -17.37
C GLN A 118 -5.07 -1.27 -18.66
N MET A 119 -5.27 0.00 -18.98
CA MET A 119 -5.80 0.36 -20.29
C MET A 119 -4.79 -0.04 -21.37
N PRO A 120 -5.25 -0.66 -22.48
CA PRO A 120 -4.34 -1.00 -23.57
C PRO A 120 -3.77 0.28 -24.18
N TYR A 121 -2.49 0.23 -24.52
CA TYR A 121 -1.80 1.33 -25.20
C TYR A 121 -1.77 1.07 -26.72
N PRO A 122 -1.96 2.10 -27.56
CA PRO A 122 -1.80 1.98 -29.01
C PRO A 122 -0.42 1.43 -29.40
N CYS A 123 -0.30 0.82 -30.57
CA CYS A 123 1.01 0.38 -31.05
C CYS A 123 1.95 1.59 -31.17
N PHE A 124 3.07 1.52 -30.47
CA PHE A 124 4.16 2.49 -30.51
C PHE A 124 5.44 1.76 -30.93
N VAL A 125 6.18 2.39 -31.84
CA VAL A 125 7.50 1.91 -32.28
C VAL A 125 8.51 2.93 -31.81
N ASP A 126 9.48 2.48 -31.03
CA ASP A 126 10.61 3.29 -30.62
C ASP A 126 11.72 3.14 -31.66
N ASP A 127 11.96 4.20 -32.44
CA ASP A 127 12.99 4.25 -33.48
C ASP A 127 14.33 4.82 -32.94
N SER A 128 14.50 4.91 -31.62
CA SER A 128 15.72 5.48 -30.98
C SER A 128 16.95 4.57 -30.98
#